data_AF-A0A380TCX2-F1
#
_entry.id   AF-A0A380TCX2-F1
#
_cell.length_a   1.000
_cell.length_b   1.000
_cell.length_c   1.000
_cell.angle_alpha   90.00
_cell.angle_beta   90.00
_cell.angle_gamma   90.00
#
_symmetry.space_group_name_H-M   'P 1'
#
loop_
_entity.id
_entity.type
_entity.pdbx_description
1 polymer ?
#
loop_
_entity_poly.entity_id
_entity_poly.type
_entity_poly.pdbx_seq_one_letter_code
_entity_poly.pdbx_strand_id
1 'polypeptide(L)'
;MRQVALTIMLVAAPWLMACDGGEKKADLPFAPVREAMDKDTQAFAAYFQTIKGQTVNWTGRVTEVSRQRGDDYVEEAYLFVDMDQPGQGQEAADVTFQIPVSAVDKLQVGQPVNYVAVIREFERNDNAVVLKLELKKLN
;
A
#
# COMPACT_ATOMS: atom_id res chain seq x y z
N MET A 1 28.13 -61.91 24.23
CA MET A 1 26.69 -61.65 24.44
C MET A 1 26.44 -60.16 24.25
N ARG A 2 25.46 -59.82 23.39
CA ARG A 2 24.75 -58.50 23.26
C ARG A 2 25.64 -57.31 22.83
N GLN A 3 25.74 -56.89 21.56
CA GLN A 3 24.74 -56.42 20.58
C GLN A 3 23.83 -55.26 21.05
N VAL A 4 24.06 -54.08 20.43
CA VAL A 4 23.12 -53.01 19.96
C VAL A 4 22.37 -52.24 21.09
N ALA A 5 22.24 -50.91 21.12
CA ALA A 5 21.84 -50.01 20.05
C ALA A 5 22.21 -48.55 20.32
N LEU A 6 22.67 -47.88 19.26
CA LEU A 6 22.73 -46.44 19.12
C LEU A 6 21.31 -45.92 18.88
N THR A 7 20.70 -45.25 19.85
CA THR A 7 19.37 -44.63 19.68
C THR A 7 19.52 -43.35 18.89
N ILE A 8 19.39 -43.44 17.56
CA ILE A 8 19.09 -42.30 16.70
C ILE A 8 17.64 -41.92 16.99
N MET A 9 17.42 -40.87 17.77
CA MET A 9 16.08 -40.33 17.98
C MET A 9 15.72 -39.47 16.77
N LEU A 10 15.12 -40.14 15.79
CA LEU A 10 14.45 -39.54 14.63
C LEU A 10 13.19 -38.84 15.14
N VAL A 11 13.25 -37.55 15.47
CA VAL A 11 12.02 -36.77 15.64
C VAL A 11 11.62 -36.31 14.25
N ALA A 12 10.74 -37.10 13.65
CA ALA A 12 9.99 -36.75 12.46
C ALA A 12 9.38 -35.36 12.68
N ALA A 13 9.73 -34.42 11.81
CA ALA A 13 8.99 -33.18 11.65
C ALA A 13 7.61 -33.52 11.09
N PRO A 14 6.53 -33.03 11.71
CA PRO A 14 5.28 -33.04 11.01
C PRO A 14 4.68 -31.63 11.01
N TRP A 15 4.08 -31.29 9.87
CA TRP A 15 3.28 -30.09 9.65
C TRP A 15 4.15 -28.82 9.60
N LEU A 16 4.84 -28.51 8.50
CA LEU A 16 4.17 -27.89 7.33
C LEU A 16 2.69 -27.63 7.63
N MET A 17 2.43 -26.66 8.50
CA MET A 17 1.24 -25.86 8.29
C MET A 17 1.41 -25.35 6.86
N ALA A 18 0.62 -25.93 5.96
CA ALA A 18 0.16 -25.20 4.80
C ALA A 18 -0.35 -23.88 5.39
N CYS A 19 0.50 -22.85 5.32
CA CYS A 19 0.05 -21.48 5.43
C CYS A 19 -0.94 -21.36 4.31
N ASP A 20 -2.21 -21.51 4.71
CA ASP A 20 -3.38 -21.47 3.90
C ASP A 20 -3.22 -20.27 2.97
N GLY A 21 -3.13 -20.55 1.67
CA GLY A 21 -3.04 -19.57 0.60
C GLY A 21 -4.36 -18.82 0.42
N GLY A 22 -5.02 -18.49 1.53
CA GLY A 22 -6.06 -17.49 1.58
C GLY A 22 -5.38 -16.15 1.64
N GLU A 23 -5.26 -15.48 0.49
CA GLU A 23 -5.03 -14.04 0.45
C GLU A 23 -5.97 -13.38 1.47
N LYS A 24 -5.39 -12.95 2.59
CA LYS A 24 -6.12 -12.25 3.64
C LYS A 24 -6.75 -11.04 2.97
N LYS A 25 -8.07 -11.06 2.82
CA LYS A 25 -8.80 -9.97 2.18
C LYS A 25 -8.37 -8.66 2.84
N ALA A 26 -7.90 -7.76 1.98
CA ALA A 26 -7.59 -6.37 2.22
C ALA A 26 -8.71 -5.68 3.02
N ASP A 27 -8.60 -5.62 4.34
CA ASP A 27 -9.57 -4.97 5.23
C ASP A 27 -8.88 -4.01 6.20
N LEU A 28 -7.78 -3.40 5.77
CA LEU A 28 -7.20 -2.26 6.48
C LEU A 28 -8.00 -1.01 6.08
N PRO A 29 -8.86 -0.45 6.94
CA PRO A 29 -9.55 0.81 6.64
C PRO A 29 -8.54 1.97 6.66
N PHE A 30 -8.83 3.04 5.93
CA PHE A 30 -7.93 4.19 5.84
C PHE A 30 -7.90 5.06 7.11
N ALA A 31 -8.99 5.13 7.88
CA ALA A 31 -9.07 5.95 9.10
C ALA A 31 -7.91 5.74 10.11
N PRO A 32 -7.56 4.51 10.54
CA PRO A 32 -6.41 4.29 11.41
C PRO A 32 -5.06 4.61 10.75
N VAL A 33 -4.99 4.58 9.42
CA VAL A 33 -3.79 5.00 8.67
C VAL A 33 -3.66 6.52 8.75
N ARG A 34 -4.74 7.27 8.54
CA ARG A 34 -4.78 8.73 8.71
C ARG A 34 -4.33 9.15 10.10
N GLU A 35 -4.93 8.57 11.15
CA GLU A 35 -4.55 8.86 12.53
C GLU A 35 -3.06 8.61 12.82
N ALA A 36 -2.44 7.65 12.11
CA ALA A 36 -1.02 7.40 12.20
C ALA A 36 -0.19 8.42 11.40
N MET A 37 -0.66 8.85 10.22
CA MET A 37 0.00 9.84 9.37
C MET A 37 0.14 11.21 10.05
N ASP A 38 -0.80 11.54 10.92
CA ASP A 38 -0.81 12.79 11.72
C ASP A 38 0.23 12.80 12.86
N LYS A 39 0.85 11.64 13.16
CA LYS A 39 1.90 11.53 14.18
C LYS A 39 3.25 12.04 13.67
N ASP A 40 4.25 12.07 14.53
CA ASP A 40 5.62 12.36 14.08
C ASP A 40 6.18 11.26 13.14
N THR A 41 7.25 11.60 12.43
CA THR A 41 7.86 10.72 11.41
C THR A 41 8.29 9.38 11.98
N GLN A 42 8.81 9.35 13.21
CA GLN A 42 9.31 8.12 13.82
C GLN A 42 8.15 7.19 14.20
N ALA A 43 7.10 7.75 14.81
CA ALA A 43 5.89 7.03 15.16
C ALA A 43 5.20 6.47 13.91
N PHE A 44 5.09 7.28 12.85
CA PHE A 44 4.52 6.80 11.59
C PHE A 44 5.40 5.73 10.93
N ALA A 45 6.72 5.89 10.91
CA ALA A 45 7.62 4.89 10.34
C ALA A 45 7.51 3.52 11.03
N ALA A 46 7.34 3.51 12.36
CA ALA A 46 7.11 2.27 13.11
C ALA A 46 5.76 1.63 12.75
N TYR A 47 4.69 2.42 12.68
CA TYR A 47 3.38 1.95 12.22
C TYR A 47 3.43 1.42 10.78
N PHE A 48 4.12 2.12 9.89
CA PHE A 48 4.27 1.76 8.48
C PHE A 48 4.85 0.35 8.30
N GLN A 49 5.80 -0.07 9.13
CA GLN A 49 6.35 -1.44 9.08
C GLN A 49 5.29 -2.53 9.29
N THR A 50 4.18 -2.22 9.96
CA THR A 50 3.09 -3.17 10.19
C THR A 50 2.12 -3.28 9.01
N ILE A 51 2.05 -2.25 8.16
CA ILE A 51 1.11 -2.16 7.03
C ILE A 51 1.80 -2.30 5.66
N LYS A 52 3.12 -2.15 5.58
CA LYS A 52 3.89 -2.31 4.34
C LYS A 52 3.64 -3.69 3.74
N GLY A 53 3.38 -3.73 2.44
CA GLY A 53 3.12 -4.95 1.67
C GLY A 53 1.68 -5.47 1.77
N GLN A 54 0.82 -4.86 2.59
CA GLN A 54 -0.60 -5.20 2.60
C GLN A 54 -1.29 -4.69 1.33
N THR A 55 -2.20 -5.49 0.80
CA THR A 55 -3.16 -5.07 -0.23
C THR A 55 -4.30 -4.32 0.45
N VAL A 56 -4.74 -3.23 -0.16
CA VAL A 56 -5.86 -2.38 0.30
C VAL A 56 -6.89 -2.20 -0.82
N ASN A 57 -8.15 -2.01 -0.44
CA ASN A 57 -9.22 -1.59 -1.34
C ASN A 57 -9.85 -0.31 -0.76
N TRP A 58 -9.51 0.83 -1.35
CA TRP A 58 -9.87 2.14 -0.82
C TRP A 58 -10.59 2.97 -1.87
N THR A 59 -11.34 3.96 -1.38
CA THR A 59 -12.03 4.95 -2.21
C THR A 59 -11.62 6.34 -1.76
N GLY A 60 -11.20 7.17 -2.70
CA GLY A 60 -10.82 8.56 -2.47
C GLY A 60 -11.23 9.45 -3.63
N ARG A 61 -10.68 10.66 -3.69
CA ARG A 61 -10.89 11.64 -4.77
C ARG A 61 -9.57 12.02 -5.41
N VAL A 62 -9.57 12.12 -6.73
CA VAL A 62 -8.41 12.60 -7.48
C VAL A 62 -8.12 14.06 -7.13
N THR A 63 -6.90 14.36 -6.68
CA THR A 63 -6.42 15.73 -6.47
C THR A 63 -5.54 16.20 -7.61
N GLU A 64 -4.74 15.29 -8.17
CA GLU A 64 -3.86 15.59 -9.30
C GLU A 64 -3.69 14.35 -10.18
N VAL A 65 -3.63 14.57 -11.50
CA VAL A 65 -3.14 13.59 -12.47
C VAL A 65 -1.91 14.18 -13.12
N SER A 66 -0.75 13.61 -12.85
CA SER A 66 0.55 14.15 -13.26
C SER A 66 1.12 13.31 -14.39
N ARG A 67 1.58 13.95 -15.48
CA ARG A 67 2.39 13.30 -16.52
C ARG A 67 3.81 13.85 -16.43
N GLN A 68 4.77 12.96 -16.24
CA GLN A 68 6.18 13.29 -16.07
C GLN A 68 7.01 12.53 -17.11
N ARG A 69 8.13 13.12 -17.52
CA ARG A 69 9.10 12.41 -18.36
C ARG A 69 10.11 11.77 -17.42
N GLY A 70 10.14 10.44 -17.37
CA GLY A 70 11.11 9.68 -16.59
C GLY A 70 12.53 9.77 -17.17
N ASP A 71 13.49 9.22 -16.41
CA ASP A 71 14.93 9.34 -16.69
C ASP A 71 15.35 8.76 -18.06
N ASP A 72 14.62 7.76 -18.55
CA ASP A 72 14.86 7.10 -19.85
C ASP A 72 14.03 7.70 -21.01
N TYR A 73 13.48 8.91 -20.85
CA TYR A 73 12.52 9.53 -21.78
C TYR A 73 11.19 8.78 -21.91
N VAL A 74 10.95 7.78 -21.06
CA VAL A 74 9.66 7.10 -20.96
C VAL A 74 8.69 8.01 -20.21
N GLU A 75 7.52 8.25 -20.79
CA GLU A 75 6.47 8.99 -20.08
C GLU A 75 5.91 8.14 -18.94
N GLU A 76 5.85 8.73 -17.76
CA GLU A 76 5.24 8.17 -16.57
C GLU A 76 4.03 9.01 -16.19
N ALA A 77 3.04 8.36 -15.60
CA ALA A 77 1.85 9.03 -15.12
C ALA A 77 1.57 8.62 -13.68
N TYR A 78 1.21 9.60 -12.86
CA TYR A 78 0.92 9.42 -11.44
C TYR A 78 -0.48 9.95 -11.13
N LEU A 79 -1.19 9.22 -10.29
CA LEU A 79 -2.46 9.65 -9.73
C LEU A 79 -2.26 9.99 -8.25
N PHE A 80 -2.69 11.18 -7.87
CA PHE A 80 -2.71 11.63 -6.48
C PHE A 80 -4.15 11.65 -5.99
N VAL A 81 -4.35 11.10 -4.79
CA VAL A 81 -5.69 10.89 -4.24
C VAL A 81 -5.74 11.39 -2.80
N ASP A 82 -6.74 12.22 -2.55
CA ASP A 82 -7.20 12.62 -1.22
C ASP A 82 -8.21 11.58 -0.71
N MET A 83 -8.00 11.16 0.53
CA MET A 83 -8.78 10.13 1.20
C MET A 83 -9.77 10.71 2.22
N ASP A 84 -9.80 12.03 2.40
CA ASP A 84 -10.73 12.73 3.27
C ASP A 84 -12.14 12.86 2.66
N GLN A 85 -13.10 13.10 3.54
CA GLN A 85 -14.47 13.41 3.14
C GLN A 85 -14.55 14.78 2.45
N PRO A 86 -15.41 14.94 1.44
CA PRO A 86 -15.45 16.18 0.67
C PRO A 86 -15.87 17.34 1.59
N GLY A 87 -15.14 18.45 1.51
CA GLY A 87 -15.41 19.64 2.33
C GLY A 87 -14.71 19.68 3.70
N GLN A 88 -13.81 18.72 3.98
CA GLN A 88 -12.89 18.82 5.12
C GLN A 88 -11.46 19.09 4.62
N GLY A 89 -10.86 20.18 5.07
CA GLY A 89 -9.43 20.43 4.90
C GLY A 89 -9.00 20.99 3.54
N GLN A 90 -7.68 21.11 3.41
CA GLN A 90 -6.99 21.48 2.18
C GLN A 90 -6.88 20.20 1.33
N GLU A 91 -7.25 20.24 0.06
CA GLU A 91 -7.21 19.07 -0.87
C GLU A 91 -5.76 18.62 -1.10
N ALA A 92 -5.19 17.92 -0.12
CA ALA A 92 -3.84 17.38 -0.16
C ALA A 92 -3.90 15.88 -0.45
N ALA A 93 -2.95 15.39 -1.24
CA ALA A 93 -2.88 13.96 -1.53
C ALA A 93 -2.39 13.19 -0.30
N ASP A 94 -3.10 12.13 0.07
CA ASP A 94 -2.65 11.18 1.08
C ASP A 94 -1.93 9.99 0.48
N VAL A 95 -2.30 9.66 -0.77
CA VAL A 95 -1.73 8.54 -1.50
C VAL A 95 -1.40 8.93 -2.92
N THR A 96 -0.39 8.27 -3.46
CA THR A 96 0.00 8.37 -4.86
C THR A 96 0.35 6.99 -5.43
N PHE A 97 0.09 6.78 -6.71
CA PHE A 97 0.51 5.58 -7.42
C PHE A 97 0.67 5.85 -8.91
N GLN A 98 1.55 5.07 -9.55
CA GLN A 98 1.74 5.11 -10.99
C GLN A 98 0.51 4.52 -11.69
N ILE A 99 0.09 5.15 -12.79
CA ILE A 99 -0.99 4.72 -13.66
C ILE A 99 -0.49 4.58 -15.11
N PRO A 100 -1.19 3.82 -15.97
CA PRO A 100 -0.91 3.84 -17.40
C PRO A 100 -1.10 5.26 -17.97
N VAL A 101 -0.19 5.71 -18.83
CA VAL A 101 -0.30 7.03 -19.50
C VAL A 101 -1.63 7.19 -20.25
N SER A 102 -2.17 6.10 -20.80
CA SER A 102 -3.47 6.06 -21.48
C SER A 102 -4.69 6.27 -20.58
N ALA A 103 -4.52 6.27 -19.26
CA ALA A 103 -5.57 6.56 -18.29
C ALA A 103 -5.63 8.05 -17.91
N VAL A 104 -4.59 8.85 -18.21
CA VAL A 104 -4.50 10.27 -17.82
C VAL A 104 -5.70 11.06 -18.29
N ASP A 105 -6.07 10.93 -19.57
CA ASP A 105 -7.15 11.72 -20.18
C ASP A 105 -8.56 11.26 -19.75
N LYS A 106 -8.65 10.19 -18.95
CA LYS A 106 -9.91 9.62 -18.45
C LYS A 106 -10.18 9.98 -16.98
N LEU A 107 -9.21 10.59 -16.31
CA LEU A 107 -9.28 10.95 -14.90
C LEU A 107 -9.38 12.46 -14.76
N GLN A 108 -10.25 12.91 -13.86
CA GLN A 108 -10.49 14.34 -13.62
C GLN A 108 -10.30 14.65 -12.13
N VAL A 109 -9.77 15.83 -11.83
CA VAL A 109 -9.70 16.33 -10.45
C VAL A 109 -11.11 16.39 -9.84
N GLY A 110 -11.24 15.97 -8.58
CA GLY A 110 -12.49 15.83 -7.86
C GLY A 110 -13.27 14.54 -8.16
N GLN A 111 -12.86 13.76 -9.16
CA GLN A 111 -13.50 12.49 -9.49
C GLN A 111 -13.29 11.48 -8.34
N PRO A 112 -14.34 10.77 -7.88
CA PRO A 112 -14.16 9.66 -6.96
C PRO A 112 -13.50 8.47 -7.67
N VAL A 113 -12.54 7.84 -7.03
CA VAL A 113 -11.83 6.66 -7.54
C VAL A 113 -11.85 5.56 -6.49
N ASN A 114 -12.13 4.33 -6.94
CA ASN A 114 -11.95 3.13 -6.13
C ASN A 114 -10.80 2.32 -6.72
N TYR A 115 -9.90 1.84 -5.87
CA TYR A 115 -8.73 1.12 -6.34
C TYR A 115 -8.31 0.01 -5.38
N VAL A 116 -7.67 -1.00 -5.96
CA VAL A 116 -6.94 -2.03 -5.23
C VAL A 116 -5.45 -1.80 -5.45
N ALA A 117 -4.69 -1.68 -4.37
CA ALA A 117 -3.26 -1.39 -4.45
C ALA A 117 -2.48 -2.05 -3.29
N VAL A 118 -1.16 -2.14 -3.42
CA VAL A 118 -0.26 -2.63 -2.37
C VAL A 118 0.51 -1.46 -1.78
N ILE A 119 0.57 -1.37 -0.44
CA ILE A 119 1.35 -0.33 0.25
C ILE A 119 2.84 -0.62 0.09
N ARG A 120 3.61 0.30 -0.52
CA ARG A 120 5.04 0.07 -0.81
C ARG A 120 5.97 0.97 -0.03
N GLU A 121 5.73 2.27 -0.11
CA GLU A 121 6.60 3.29 0.50
C GLU A 121 5.76 4.42 1.06
N PHE A 122 6.42 5.35 1.72
CA PHE A 122 5.84 6.64 2.06
C PHE A 122 6.91 7.71 1.91
N GLU A 123 6.48 8.92 1.63
CA GLU A 123 7.30 10.12 1.75
C GLU A 123 6.71 11.01 2.82
N ARG A 124 7.58 11.79 3.46
CA ARG A 124 7.17 12.89 4.31
C ARG A 124 7.75 14.16 3.74
N ASN A 125 6.86 15.09 3.46
CA ASN A 125 7.17 16.44 3.01
C ASN A 125 6.94 17.37 4.21
N ASP A 126 7.34 18.63 4.11
CA ASP A 126 7.36 19.57 5.25
C ASP A 126 6.04 19.67 6.05
N ASN A 127 4.90 19.29 5.47
CA ASN A 127 3.59 19.35 6.10
C ASN A 127 2.74 18.06 6.06
N ALA A 128 3.17 16.99 5.40
CA ALA A 128 2.30 15.83 5.20
C ALA A 128 3.07 14.53 4.92
N VAL A 129 2.43 13.40 5.25
CA VAL A 129 2.84 12.08 4.80
C VAL A 129 2.05 11.74 3.53
N VAL A 130 2.71 11.14 2.54
CA VAL A 130 2.06 10.60 1.34
C VAL A 130 2.46 9.14 1.19
N LEU A 131 1.49 8.23 1.12
CA LEU A 131 1.74 6.82 0.84
C LEU A 131 1.95 6.62 -0.65
N LYS A 132 3.03 5.91 -1.01
CA LYS A 132 3.24 5.42 -2.37
C LYS A 132 2.76 3.98 -2.48
N LEU A 133 1.80 3.78 -3.36
CA LEU A 133 1.15 2.49 -3.57
C LEU A 133 1.55 1.91 -4.93
N GLU A 134 1.51 0.58 -5.03
CA GLU A 134 1.55 -0.12 -6.31
C GLU A 134 0.12 -0.48 -6.71
N LEU A 135 -0.38 0.16 -7.77
CA LEU A 135 -1.73 -0.07 -8.26
C LEU A 135 -1.87 -1.49 -8.84
N LYS A 136 -2.89 -2.23 -8.38
CA LYS A 136 -3.29 -3.53 -8.95
C LYS A 136 -4.52 -3.39 -9.84
N LYS A 137 -5.46 -2.53 -9.45
CA LYS A 137 -6.70 -2.29 -10.19
C LYS A 137 -7.24 -0.89 -9.88
N LEU A 138 -7.69 -0.19 -10.91
CA LEU A 138 -8.46 1.05 -10.80
C LEU A 138 -9.87 0.77 -11.34
N ASN A 139 -10.90 1.06 -10.54
CA ASN A 139 -12.31 0.77 -10.82
C ASN A 139 -13.09 2.06 -11.13
#